data_AF-A0A915DN06-F1
#
_entry.id   AF-A0A915DN06-F1
#
_cell.length_a   1.000
_cell.length_b   1.000
_cell.length_c   1.000
_cell.angle_alpha   90.00
_cell.angle_beta   90.00
_cell.angle_gamma   90.00
#
_symmetry.space_group_name_H-M   'P 1'
#
loop_
_entity.id
_entity.type
_entity.pdbx_description
1 polymer ?
#
loop_
_entity_poly.entity_id
_entity_poly.type
_entity_poly.pdbx_seq_one_letter_code
_entity_poly.pdbx_strand_id
1 'polypeptide(L)'
;MDEIFTKVCNVHNLKIHMIRTLLATNPTAAMRSLYGSDNIMATFKGQHLILSLCTQISPSNIIWSQKTNDKCYKDVPLQVEGTKKPLFIEPVTRVLNATSDEILCSSIIKPLNGTEAVTWNLPQTLNLH
;
A
#
# COMPACT_ATOMS: atom_id res chain seq x y z
N MET A 1 -2.45 -34.24 26.44
CA MET A 1 -2.48 -33.66 25.07
C MET A 1 -3.10 -32.24 25.07
N ASP A 2 -3.42 -31.65 26.24
CA ASP A 2 -4.15 -30.37 26.34
C ASP A 2 -3.29 -29.11 26.50
N GLU A 3 -2.11 -29.20 27.11
CA GLU A 3 -1.30 -28.00 27.39
C GLU A 3 -0.72 -27.38 26.11
N ILE A 4 -0.23 -28.23 25.20
CA ILE A 4 0.28 -27.80 23.90
C ILE A 4 -0.85 -27.17 23.07
N PHE A 5 -2.02 -27.81 23.06
CA PHE A 5 -3.18 -27.29 22.33
C PHE A 5 -3.62 -25.92 22.87
N THR A 6 -3.67 -25.77 24.20
CA THR A 6 -3.99 -24.50 24.86
C THR A 6 -2.98 -23.40 24.50
N LYS A 7 -1.68 -23.71 24.52
CA LYS A 7 -0.62 -22.77 24.12
C LYS A 7 -0.77 -22.34 22.66
N VAL A 8 -1.03 -23.27 21.75
CA VAL A 8 -1.25 -22.97 20.32
C VAL A 8 -2.48 -22.08 20.12
N CYS A 9 -3.60 -22.39 20.79
CA CYS A 9 -4.80 -21.56 20.74
C CYS A 9 -4.54 -20.13 21.25
N ASN A 10 -3.81 -19.97 22.35
CA ASN A 10 -3.50 -18.65 22.90
C ASN A 10 -2.65 -17.81 21.93
N VAL A 11 -1.63 -18.42 21.31
CA VAL A 11 -0.83 -17.76 20.29
C VAL A 11 -1.66 -17.40 19.06
N HIS A 12 -2.56 -18.28 18.64
CA HIS A 12 -3.45 -18.02 17.52
C HIS A 12 -4.42 -16.86 17.81
N ASN A 13 -5.02 -16.83 18.99
CA ASN A 13 -5.90 -15.75 19.42
C ASN A 13 -5.17 -14.40 19.48
N LEU A 14 -3.92 -14.38 19.94
CA LEU A 14 -3.10 -13.18 19.92
C LEU A 14 -2.85 -12.69 18.49
N LYS A 15 -2.51 -13.61 17.56
CA LYS A 15 -2.35 -13.27 16.14
C LYS A 15 -3.63 -12.70 15.53
N ILE A 16 -4.79 -13.30 15.82
CA ILE A 16 -6.09 -12.78 15.37
C ILE A 16 -6.30 -11.36 15.89
N HIS A 17 -6.01 -11.11 17.17
CA HIS A 17 -6.16 -9.78 17.74
C HIS A 17 -5.25 -8.75 17.06
N MET A 18 -3.98 -9.08 16.83
CA MET A 18 -3.04 -8.23 16.08
C MET A 18 -3.52 -7.94 14.66
N ILE A 19 -4.01 -8.96 13.93
CA ILE A 19 -4.53 -8.80 12.57
C ILE A 19 -5.78 -7.91 12.58
N ARG A 20 -6.68 -8.04 13.56
CA ARG A 20 -7.86 -7.17 13.68
C ARG A 20 -7.48 -5.71 13.92
N THR A 21 -6.51 -5.46 14.79
CA THR A 21 -5.99 -4.11 15.03
C THR A 21 -5.38 -3.54 13.75
N LEU A 22 -4.56 -4.34 13.05
CA LEU A 22 -3.96 -3.93 11.78
C LEU A 22 -5.02 -3.70 10.70
N LEU A 23 -6.08 -4.51 10.66
CA LEU A 23 -7.17 -4.37 9.69
C LEU A 23 -7.86 -3.01 9.84
N ALA A 24 -8.05 -2.51 11.06
CA ALA A 24 -8.65 -1.22 11.32
C ALA A 24 -7.79 -0.02 10.86
N THR A 25 -6.46 -0.17 10.86
CA THR A 25 -5.52 0.92 10.53
C THR A 25 -4.98 0.84 9.10
N ASN A 26 -4.71 -0.36 8.61
CA ASN A 26 -4.17 -0.65 7.28
C ASN A 26 -4.70 -2.01 6.79
N PRO A 27 -5.86 -2.02 6.12
CA PRO A 27 -6.49 -3.26 5.70
C PRO A 27 -5.60 -4.06 4.74
N THR A 28 -4.89 -3.40 3.82
CA THR A 28 -3.95 -4.07 2.90
C THR A 28 -2.88 -4.83 3.65
N ALA A 29 -2.17 -4.19 4.60
CA ALA A 29 -1.13 -4.84 5.38
C ALA A 29 -1.66 -6.01 6.21
N ALA A 30 -2.86 -5.89 6.78
CA ALA A 30 -3.52 -6.97 7.52
C ALA A 30 -3.79 -8.18 6.64
N MET A 31 -4.36 -7.97 5.46
CA MET A 31 -4.69 -9.06 4.54
C MET A 31 -3.44 -9.71 3.96
N ARG A 32 -2.39 -8.95 3.66
CA ARG A 32 -1.09 -9.51 3.25
C ARG A 32 -0.45 -10.35 4.35
N SER A 33 -0.53 -9.90 5.60
CA SER A 33 -0.04 -10.66 6.76
C SER A 33 -0.84 -11.95 6.97
N LEU A 34 -2.15 -11.92 6.69
CA LEU A 34 -3.03 -13.09 6.81
C LEU A 34 -2.83 -14.11 5.68
N TYR A 35 -2.70 -13.66 4.44
CA TYR A 35 -2.59 -14.52 3.26
C TYR A 35 -1.14 -14.87 2.87
N GLY A 36 -0.14 -14.17 3.42
CA GLY A 36 1.27 -14.37 3.06
C GLY A 36 1.60 -13.98 1.61
N SER A 37 0.83 -13.07 1.01
CA SER A 37 0.99 -12.64 -0.38
C SER A 37 0.97 -11.11 -0.47
N ASP A 38 1.93 -10.53 -1.20
CA ASP A 38 1.99 -9.09 -1.46
C ASP A 38 1.04 -8.63 -2.59
N ASN A 39 0.45 -9.56 -3.35
CA ASN A 39 -0.37 -9.26 -4.53
C ASN A 39 -1.84 -8.98 -4.18
N ILE A 40 -2.09 -8.45 -2.98
CA ILE A 40 -3.42 -8.15 -2.48
C ILE A 40 -3.46 -6.69 -2.04
N MET A 41 -4.48 -5.97 -2.47
CA MET A 41 -4.94 -4.72 -1.90
C MET A 41 -6.24 -4.99 -1.15
N ALA A 42 -6.42 -4.34 0.00
CA ALA A 42 -7.67 -4.37 0.73
C ALA A 42 -8.07 -2.97 1.18
N THR A 43 -9.36 -2.67 1.12
CA THR A 43 -9.90 -1.38 1.55
C THR A 43 -11.30 -1.57 2.13
N PHE A 44 -11.70 -0.66 3.03
CA PHE A 44 -13.07 -0.61 3.51
C PHE A 44 -13.92 0.29 2.63
N LYS A 45 -15.09 -0.23 2.23
CA LYS A 45 -16.17 0.57 1.65
C LYS A 45 -17.38 0.47 2.56
N GLY A 46 -17.56 1.48 3.42
CA GLY A 46 -18.50 1.39 4.53
C GLY A 46 -18.08 0.30 5.50
N GLN A 47 -18.96 -0.68 5.75
CA GLN A 47 -18.69 -1.82 6.65
C GLN A 47 -18.16 -3.06 5.92
N HIS A 48 -17.94 -2.97 4.60
CA HIS A 48 -17.48 -4.11 3.80
C HIS A 48 -15.99 -4.00 3.51
N LEU A 49 -15.28 -5.11 3.72
CA LEU A 49 -13.90 -5.27 3.28
C LEU A 49 -13.89 -5.70 1.81
N ILE A 50 -13.30 -4.88 0.95
CA ILE A 50 -13.10 -5.18 -0.46
C ILE A 50 -11.65 -5.64 -0.65
N LEU A 51 -11.47 -6.77 -1.33
CA LEU A 51 -10.18 -7.30 -1.73
C LEU A 51 -10.01 -7.13 -3.24
N SER A 52 -8.79 -6.84 -3.66
CA SER A 52 -8.43 -6.73 -5.07
C SER A 52 -7.05 -7.33 -5.28
N LEU A 53 -6.89 -8.09 -6.36
CA LEU A 53 -5.57 -8.58 -6.75
C LEU A 53 -4.75 -7.44 -7.34
N CYS A 54 -3.45 -7.50 -7.10
CA CYS A 54 -2.48 -6.58 -7.66
C CYS A 54 -1.59 -7.29 -8.68
N THR A 55 -1.21 -6.55 -9.71
CA THR A 55 -0.12 -6.92 -10.61
C THR A 55 1.13 -6.19 -10.17
N GLN A 56 2.26 -6.89 -10.13
CA GLN A 56 3.54 -6.26 -9.86
C GLN A 56 4.03 -5.52 -11.11
N ILE A 57 4.45 -4.27 -10.94
CA ILE A 57 4.98 -3.45 -12.03
C ILE A 57 6.32 -2.84 -11.64
N SER A 58 7.20 -2.66 -12.62
CA SER A 58 8.42 -1.85 -12.48
C SER A 58 8.15 -0.45 -13.02
N PRO A 59 8.41 0.62 -12.24
CA PRO A 59 8.15 1.98 -12.70
C PRO A 59 9.25 2.42 -13.66
N SER A 60 8.93 3.28 -14.61
CA SER A 60 9.93 3.84 -15.52
C SER A 60 10.72 4.98 -14.88
N ASN A 61 10.07 5.75 -14.00
CA ASN A 61 10.71 6.85 -13.28
C ASN A 61 10.00 7.12 -11.95
N ILE A 62 10.75 7.29 -10.86
CA ILE A 62 10.22 7.65 -9.54
C ILE A 62 10.63 9.09 -9.22
N ILE A 63 9.65 9.93 -8.88
CA ILE A 63 9.82 11.36 -8.68
C ILE A 63 9.90 11.65 -7.17
N TRP A 64 11.03 11.29 -6.56
CA TRP A 64 11.24 11.40 -5.10
C TRP A 64 11.13 12.82 -4.53
N SER A 65 11.23 13.85 -5.38
CA SER A 65 11.00 15.24 -4.97
C SER A 65 9.56 15.52 -4.56
N GLN A 66 8.63 14.59 -4.81
CA GLN A 66 7.19 14.77 -4.64
C GLN A 66 6.62 15.97 -5.42
N LYS A 67 7.40 16.51 -6.36
CA LYS A 67 7.07 17.69 -7.16
C LYS A 67 6.96 17.29 -8.62
N THR A 68 5.79 17.52 -9.21
CA THR A 68 5.59 17.40 -10.66
C THR A 68 5.10 18.74 -11.21
N ASN A 69 5.83 19.26 -12.20
CA ASN A 69 5.71 20.64 -12.66
C ASN A 69 5.85 21.61 -11.47
N ASP A 70 4.82 22.39 -11.14
CA ASP A 70 4.80 23.33 -10.01
C ASP A 70 3.92 22.90 -8.84
N LYS A 71 3.48 21.64 -8.84
CA LYS A 71 2.63 21.07 -7.79
C LYS A 71 3.39 20.06 -6.96
N CYS A 72 3.16 20.09 -5.66
CA CYS A 72 3.71 19.13 -4.72
C CYS A 72 2.61 18.23 -4.18
N TYR A 73 2.92 16.95 -4.03
CA TYR A 73 1.96 15.93 -3.63
C TYR A 73 2.38 15.29 -2.32
N LYS A 74 1.40 14.86 -1.55
CA LYS A 74 1.63 14.17 -0.28
C LYS A 74 2.39 12.86 -0.49
N ASP A 75 2.02 12.13 -1.54
CA ASP A 75 2.61 10.84 -1.89
C ASP A 75 3.61 10.98 -3.03
N VAL A 76 4.58 10.05 -3.10
CA VAL A 76 5.62 10.07 -4.14
C VAL A 76 5.00 9.69 -5.49
N PRO A 77 5.08 10.58 -6.51
CA PRO A 77 4.65 10.25 -7.85
C PRO A 77 5.67 9.33 -8.54
N LEU A 78 5.18 8.45 -9.40
CA LEU A 78 5.97 7.67 -10.33
C LEU A 78 5.29 7.59 -11.69
N GLN A 79 6.09 7.35 -12.71
CA GLN A 79 5.61 7.13 -14.07
C GLN A 79 5.58 5.63 -14.35
N VAL A 80 4.47 5.17 -14.94
CA VAL A 80 4.33 3.81 -15.47
C VAL A 80 4.26 3.89 -16.98
N GLU A 81 4.92 2.97 -17.66
CA GLU A 81 4.85 2.87 -19.12
C GLU A 81 3.40 2.69 -19.58
N GLY A 82 2.99 3.41 -20.63
CA GLY A 82 1.62 3.39 -21.16
C GLY A 82 0.60 4.27 -20.40
N THR A 83 0.98 4.92 -19.31
CA THR A 83 0.09 5.86 -18.59
C THR A 83 0.40 7.32 -18.94
N LYS A 84 -0.64 8.16 -19.09
CA LYS A 84 -0.48 9.60 -19.40
C LYS A 84 -0.21 10.47 -18.16
N LYS A 85 -0.62 10.00 -16.98
CA LYS A 85 -0.52 10.73 -15.71
C LYS A 85 0.32 9.91 -14.74
N PRO A 86 1.06 10.55 -13.81
CA PRO A 86 1.77 9.83 -12.78
C PRO A 86 0.78 9.10 -11.86
N LEU A 87 1.21 7.95 -11.36
CA LEU A 87 0.57 7.27 -10.23
C LEU A 87 1.32 7.63 -8.95
N PHE A 88 0.68 7.40 -7.80
CA PHE A 88 1.18 7.80 -6.51
C PHE A 88 1.37 6.59 -5.61
N ILE A 89 2.52 6.55 -4.92
CA ILE A 89 2.91 5.45 -4.05
C ILE A 89 2.26 5.63 -2.69
N GLU A 90 1.35 4.73 -2.31
CA GLU A 90 0.91 4.62 -0.93
C GLU A 90 2.09 4.15 -0.05
N PRO A 91 2.46 4.93 0.98
CA PRO A 91 3.50 4.52 1.92
C PRO A 91 3.15 3.18 2.58
N VAL A 92 4.17 2.41 2.98
CA VAL A 92 4.05 1.11 3.66
C VAL A 92 3.53 -0.03 2.75
N THR A 93 2.39 0.13 2.08
CA THR A 93 1.77 -0.94 1.29
C THR A 93 2.36 -1.05 -0.12
N ARG A 94 3.03 -0.01 -0.63
CA ARG A 94 3.55 0.00 -2.02
C ARG A 94 2.44 -0.16 -3.07
N VAL A 95 1.21 0.18 -2.72
CA VAL A 95 0.07 0.19 -3.64
C VAL A 95 0.08 1.48 -4.43
N LEU A 96 -0.24 1.41 -5.72
CA LEU A 96 -0.33 2.58 -6.58
C LEU A 96 -1.75 3.13 -6.63
N ASN A 97 -1.86 4.43 -6.45
CA ASN A 97 -3.10 5.18 -6.53
C ASN A 97 -3.07 6.14 -7.72
N ALA A 98 -4.24 6.41 -8.32
CA ALA A 98 -4.35 7.38 -9.42
C ALA A 98 -4.29 8.85 -8.95
N THR A 99 -4.45 9.09 -7.65
CA THR A 99 -4.54 10.44 -7.07
C THR A 99 -3.77 10.52 -5.78
N SER A 100 -3.27 11.71 -5.47
CA SER A 100 -2.72 12.09 -4.18
C SER A 100 -3.11 13.53 -3.88
N ASP A 101 -3.16 13.87 -2.60
CA ASP A 101 -3.47 15.22 -2.15
C ASP A 101 -2.34 16.19 -2.56
N GLU A 102 -2.73 17.36 -3.07
CA GLU A 102 -1.81 18.46 -3.31
C GLU A 102 -1.46 19.14 -1.97
N ILE A 103 -0.18 19.36 -1.73
CA ILE A 103 0.35 19.97 -0.50
C ILE A 103 1.24 21.18 -0.83
N LEU A 104 1.48 22.02 0.16
CA LEU A 104 2.49 23.07 0.05
C LEU A 104 3.87 22.43 -0.12
N CYS A 105 4.61 22.88 -1.14
CA CYS A 105 5.96 22.38 -1.39
C CYS A 105 6.93 22.59 -0.21
N SER A 106 6.70 23.62 0.60
CA SER A 106 7.46 23.88 1.83
C SER A 106 7.23 22.84 2.93
N SER A 107 6.16 22.05 2.84
CA SER A 107 5.81 21.00 3.80
C SER A 107 6.38 19.63 3.42
N ILE A 108 7.08 19.51 2.30
CA ILE A 108 7.73 18.25 1.90
C ILE A 108 8.82 17.91 2.92
N ILE A 109 8.67 16.76 3.57
CA ILE A 109 9.71 16.16 4.41
C ILE A 109 10.47 15.18 3.52
N LYS A 110 11.78 15.40 3.36
CA LYS A 110 12.62 14.49 2.56
C LYS A 110 12.58 13.08 3.17
N PRO A 111 12.26 12.03 2.40
CA PRO A 111 12.28 10.67 2.91
C PRO A 111 13.71 10.28 3.31
N LEU A 112 13.85 9.66 4.49
CA LEU A 112 15.15 9.31 5.07
C LEU A 112 15.90 8.18 4.34
N ASN A 113 15.25 7.49 3.40
CA ASN A 113 15.86 6.58 2.44
C ASN A 113 14.85 6.31 1.31
N GLY A 114 15.14 6.75 0.09
CA GLY A 114 14.43 6.26 -1.10
C GLY A 114 14.93 4.87 -1.43
N THR A 115 14.44 3.84 -0.73
CA THR A 115 14.79 2.46 -1.12
C THR A 115 14.17 2.17 -2.47
N GLU A 116 15.02 1.79 -3.43
CA GLU A 116 14.68 1.27 -4.75
C GLU A 116 13.86 -0.02 -4.62
N ALA A 117 12.58 0.09 -4.27
CA ALA A 117 11.68 -1.03 -4.52
C ALA A 117 11.57 -1.17 -6.05
N VAL A 118 12.13 -2.27 -6.57
CA VAL A 118 12.16 -2.58 -8.01
C VAL A 118 10.75 -2.89 -8.55
N THR A 119 9.82 -3.26 -7.65
CA THR A 119 8.43 -3.60 -8.00
C THR A 119 7.39 -2.96 -7.07
N TRP A 120 6.26 -2.54 -7.65
CA TRP A 120 5.11 -1.90 -7.00
C TRP A 120 3.81 -2.62 -7.33
N ASN A 121 2.81 -2.49 -6.47
CA ASN A 121 1.54 -3.19 -6.61
C ASN A 121 0.49 -2.30 -7.27
N LEU A 122 0.11 -2.62 -8.51
CA LEU A 122 -0.96 -1.97 -9.23
C LEU A 122 -2.27 -2.75 -9.02
N PRO A 123 -3.29 -2.18 -8.35
CA PRO A 123 -4.58 -2.85 -8.20
C PRO A 123 -5.28 -3.04 -9.55
N GLN A 124 -5.83 -4.23 -9.78
CA GLN A 124 -6.61 -4.49 -11.01
C GLN A 124 -7.88 -3.64 -11.13
N THR A 125 -8.35 -3.07 -10.02
CA THR A 125 -9.48 -2.13 -9.99
C THR A 125 -9.11 -0.72 -10.46
N LEU A 126 -7.82 -0.41 -10.63
CA LEU A 126 -7.36 0.88 -11.09
C LEU A 126 -7.40 0.92 -12.63
N ASN A 127 -8.43 1.57 -13.19
CA ASN A 127 -8.51 1.78 -14.64
C ASN A 127 -7.48 2.81 -15.09
N LEU A 128 -6.57 2.41 -15.98
CA LEU A 128 -5.51 3.26 -16.55
C LEU A 128 -5.91 3.93 -17.88
N HIS A 129 -7.20 3.96 -18.20
CA HIS A 129 -7.75 4.48 -19.46
C HIS A 129 -8.26 5.92 -19.34
#